data_AF-A0A3C1DVE5-F1
#
_entry.id   AF-A0A3C1DVE5-F1
#
_cell.length_a   1.000
_cell.length_b   1.000
_cell.length_c   1.000
_cell.angle_alpha   90.00
_cell.angle_beta   90.00
_cell.angle_gamma   90.00
#
_symmetry.space_group_name_H-M   'P 1'
#
loop_
_entity.id
_entity.type
_entity.pdbx_description
1 polymer ?
#
loop_
_entity_poly.entity_id
_entity_poly.type
_entity_poly.pdbx_seq_one_letter_code
_entity_poly.pdbx_strand_id
1 'polypeptide(L)' 'MARIAAVAPALPAHVYSQAEITDTIAPMVTSDPAKQAVMRRLHGASMVDTRHLVMPI' A
#
# COMPACT_ATOMS: atom_id res chain seq x y z
N MET A 1 27.35 -13.94 27.05
CA MET A 1 26.33 -14.26 26.02
C MET A 1 25.54 -13.01 25.70
N ALA A 2 25.37 -12.68 24.43
CA ALA A 2 24.52 -11.56 24.02
C ALA A 2 23.05 -12.01 23.90
N ARG A 3 22.11 -11.12 24.21
CA ARG A 3 20.67 -11.31 24.07
C ARG A 3 20.02 -10.05 23.52
N ILE A 4 18.91 -10.19 22.81
CA ILE A 4 18.10 -9.03 22.41
C ILE A 4 17.55 -8.38 23.67
N ALA A 5 17.82 -7.08 23.84
CA ALA A 5 17.40 -6.32 25.01
C ALA A 5 16.00 -5.69 24.83
N ALA A 6 15.66 -5.21 23.62
CA ALA A 6 14.36 -4.66 23.28
C ALA A 6 14.14 -4.59 21.76
N VAL A 7 12.87 -4.53 21.33
CA VAL A 7 12.43 -4.26 19.94
C VAL A 7 11.16 -3.40 19.99
N ALA A 8 11.04 -2.43 19.09
CA ALA A 8 9.82 -1.63 18.92
C ALA A 8 9.59 -1.31 17.43
N PRO A 9 8.34 -1.39 16.92
CA PRO A 9 8.00 -0.98 15.56
C PRO A 9 7.77 0.54 15.49
N ALA A 10 8.02 1.11 14.30
CA ALA A 10 7.66 2.50 13.98
C ALA A 10 7.06 2.54 12.58
N LEU A 11 5.76 2.79 12.49
CA LEU A 11 5.01 2.85 11.23
C LEU A 11 4.24 4.18 11.14
N PRO A 12 4.08 4.74 9.92
CA PRO A 12 3.23 5.91 9.69
C PRO A 12 1.78 5.72 10.13
N ALA A 13 1.09 6.82 10.43
CA ALA A 13 -0.26 6.79 11.02
C ALA A 13 -1.39 6.45 10.04
N HIS A 14 -1.22 6.72 8.74
CA HIS A 14 -2.30 6.54 7.77
C HIS A 14 -2.30 5.12 7.21
N VAL A 15 -3.34 4.35 7.55
CA VAL A 15 -3.47 2.94 7.16
C VAL A 15 -4.60 2.80 6.15
N TYR A 16 -4.29 2.22 5.00
CA TYR A 16 -5.24 1.97 3.92
C TYR A 16 -5.05 0.56 3.37
N SER A 17 -6.12 -0.02 2.87
CA SER A 17 -6.03 -1.25 2.10
C SER A 17 -5.28 -1.05 0.79
N GLN A 18 -4.68 -2.12 0.27
CA GLN A 18 -4.05 -2.06 -1.06
C GLN A 18 -5.04 -1.63 -2.16
N ALA A 19 -6.32 -2.01 -2.03
CA ALA A 19 -7.38 -1.63 -2.96
C ALA A 19 -7.64 -0.12 -2.94
N GLU A 20 -7.83 0.48 -1.75
CA GLU A 20 -8.05 1.93 -1.58
C GLU A 20 -6.90 2.75 -2.16
N ILE A 21 -5.65 2.33 -1.91
CA ILE A 21 -4.46 2.97 -2.49
C ILE A 21 -4.50 2.90 -4.01
N THR A 22 -4.84 1.73 -4.55
CA THR A 22 -4.85 1.53 -6.01
C THR A 22 -5.94 2.35 -6.69
N ASP A 23 -7.13 2.39 -6.13
CA ASP A 23 -8.26 3.13 -6.69
C ASP A 23 -8.02 4.65 -6.64
N THR A 24 -7.36 5.13 -5.59
CA THR A 24 -6.98 6.54 -5.46
C THR A 24 -5.90 6.95 -6.46
N ILE A 25 -4.86 6.13 -6.64
CA ILE A 25 -3.66 6.51 -7.40
C ILE A 25 -3.78 6.15 -8.89
N ALA A 26 -4.50 5.09 -9.27
CA ALA A 26 -4.58 4.64 -10.66
C ALA A 26 -5.02 5.74 -11.66
N PRO A 27 -6.00 6.60 -11.35
CA PRO A 27 -6.38 7.73 -12.22
C PRO A 27 -5.29 8.80 -12.35
N MET A 28 -4.42 8.95 -11.33
CA MET A 28 -3.30 9.90 -11.35
C MET A 28 -2.14 9.40 -12.24
N VAL A 29 -1.99 8.08 -12.37
CA VAL A 29 -0.94 7.46 -13.20
C VAL A 29 -1.32 7.42 -14.67
N THR A 30 -2.59 7.12 -14.98
CA THR A 30 -3.06 7.02 -16.36
C THR A 30 -4.58 7.18 -16.47
N SER A 31 -5.04 7.77 -17.57
CA SER A 31 -6.47 7.84 -17.94
C SER A 31 -6.96 6.61 -18.72
N ASP A 32 -6.06 5.70 -19.13
CA ASP A 32 -6.41 4.50 -19.89
C ASP A 32 -7.07 3.43 -18.98
N PRO A 33 -8.36 3.11 -19.18
CA PRO A 33 -9.07 2.16 -18.32
C PRO A 33 -8.46 0.75 -18.34
N ALA A 34 -7.87 0.33 -19.46
CA ALA A 34 -7.27 -1.00 -19.56
C ALA A 34 -6.01 -1.11 -18.69
N LYS A 35 -5.20 -0.05 -18.65
CA LYS A 35 -4.01 0.01 -17.78
C LYS A 35 -4.39 0.09 -16.31
N GLN A 36 -5.44 0.84 -15.96
CA GLN A 36 -5.96 0.85 -14.59
C GLN A 36 -6.45 -0.54 -14.15
N ALA A 37 -7.14 -1.28 -15.02
CA ALA A 37 -7.58 -2.65 -14.73
C ALA A 37 -6.39 -3.60 -14.48
N VAL A 38 -5.31 -3.48 -15.27
CA VAL A 38 -4.08 -4.24 -15.04
C VAL A 38 -3.46 -3.89 -13.68
N MET A 39 -3.43 -2.61 -13.32
CA MET A 39 -2.89 -2.15 -12.03
C MET A 39 -3.67 -2.74 -10.85
N ARG A 40 -5.02 -2.71 -10.90
CA ARG A 40 -5.87 -3.35 -9.87
C ARG A 40 -5.58 -4.84 -9.73
N ARG A 41 -5.44 -5.56 -10.84
CA ARG A 41 -5.11 -7.00 -10.80
C ARG A 41 -3.72 -7.25 -10.22
N LEU A 42 -2.72 -6.48 -10.64
CA LEU A 42 -1.35 -6.61 -10.17
C LEU A 42 -1.24 -6.33 -8.66
N HIS A 43 -1.84 -5.23 -8.21
CA HIS A 43 -1.84 -4.87 -6.80
C HIS A 43 -2.66 -5.84 -5.94
N GLY A 44 -3.82 -6.31 -6.42
CA GLY A 44 -4.61 -7.32 -5.74
C GLY A 44 -3.87 -8.67 -5.59
N ALA A 45 -3.00 -9.02 -6.54
CA ALA A 45 -2.19 -10.24 -6.46
C ALA A 45 -1.00 -10.14 -5.49
N SER A 46 -0.76 -8.98 -4.86
CA SER A 46 0.37 -8.81 -3.93
C SER A 46 0.16 -9.44 -2.56
N MET A 47 -1.06 -9.87 -2.22
CA MET A 47 -1.43 -10.39 -0.89
C MET A 47 -1.11 -9.42 0.26
N VAL A 48 -1.06 -8.12 -0.03
CA VAL A 48 -0.92 -7.06 0.98
C VAL A 48 -2.31 -6.58 1.37
N ASP A 49 -2.70 -6.83 2.62
CA ASP A 49 -3.98 -6.34 3.13
C ASP A 49 -3.97 -4.82 3.25
N THR A 50 -2.95 -4.26 3.94
CA THR A 50 -2.84 -2.82 4.22
C THR A 50 -1.41 -2.30 4.11
N ARG A 51 -1.26 -0.99 3.84
CA ARG A 51 0.01 -0.27 3.95
C ARG A 51 -0.12 0.96 4.84
N HIS A 52 1.01 1.36 5.43
CA HIS A 52 1.14 2.60 6.19
C HIS A 52 1.76 3.70 5.31
N LEU A 53 1.08 4.83 5.16
CA LEU A 53 1.52 5.98 4.38
C LEU A 53 1.86 7.17 5.27
N VAL A 54 2.88 7.95 4.89
CA VAL A 54 3.28 9.18 5.60
C VAL A 54 2.29 10.31 5.36
N MET A 55 1.76 10.42 4.14
CA MET A 55 0.76 11.40 3.76
C MET A 55 -0.59 10.71 3.59
N PRO A 56 -1.71 11.41 3.88
CA PRO A 56 -3.03 10.91 3.53
C PRO A 56 -3.19 10.87 2.01
N ILE A 57 -4.01 9.95 1.55
CA ILE A 57 -4.44 9.80 0.15
C ILE A 57 -5.95 10.04 0.04
#